data_AF-U2P912-F1
#
_entry.id   AF-U2P912-F1
#
_cell.length_a   1.000
_cell.length_b   1.000
_cell.length_c   1.000
_cell.angle_alpha   90.00
_cell.angle_beta   90.00
_cell.angle_gamma   90.00
#
_symmetry.space_group_name_H-M   'P 1'
#
loop_
_entity.id
_entity.type
_entity.pdbx_description
1 polymer ?
#
loop_
_entity_poly.entity_id
_entity_poly.type
_entity_poly.pdbx_seq_one_letter_code
_entity_poly.pdbx_strand_id
1 'polypeptide(L)'
;MEPIRELIAVDLEMTGLQVKTDRILEIGAVRLVNGQLRDTFQTFVNPHRRIDARITELTGIRPEMVEDAPEAEEALRKFLEFAGEAPFLGHNVIFDYSFLKQCAVNHKISLERSALDTLKIARKVLKEPEKKSLEALCGYFQIDREHAHRAVDDAKATAELFLMLQQKYQQQEPGLFVPKPLHYKVKKQGPLTPAQKRDLNHLMIYHRIEFNIELDSLTKSEASRMIDKIYAQYGRIPEQEGSDNV
;
A
#
# COMPACT_ATOMS: atom_id res chain seq x y z
N MET A 1 11.33 10.88 29.04
CA MET A 1 10.76 10.60 27.71
C MET A 1 9.26 10.78 27.85
N GLU A 2 8.64 11.67 27.08
CA GLU A 2 7.19 11.85 27.19
C GLU A 2 6.47 10.55 26.80
N PRO A 3 5.42 10.15 27.54
CA PRO A 3 4.65 8.98 27.19
C PRO A 3 3.93 9.22 25.86
N ILE A 4 4.00 8.24 24.97
CA ILE A 4 3.25 8.26 23.72
C ILE A 4 1.77 8.22 24.06
N ARG A 5 1.08 9.34 23.83
CA ARG A 5 -0.36 9.46 24.11
C ARG A 5 -1.20 8.83 23.02
N GLU A 6 -0.71 8.86 21.78
CA GLU A 6 -1.49 8.44 20.63
C GLU A 6 -0.62 7.81 19.53
N LEU A 7 -1.12 6.75 18.90
CA LEU A 7 -0.55 6.10 17.72
C LEU A 7 -1.66 5.71 16.75
N ILE A 8 -1.33 5.67 15.46
CA ILE A 8 -2.18 5.13 14.41
C ILE A 8 -1.54 3.85 13.90
N ALA A 9 -2.06 2.70 14.32
CA ALA A 9 -1.70 1.44 13.69
C ALA A 9 -2.26 1.44 12.27
N VAL A 10 -1.43 1.14 11.27
CA VAL A 10 -1.81 1.15 9.86
C VAL A 10 -1.27 -0.08 9.16
N ASP A 11 -2.10 -0.66 8.30
CA ASP A 11 -1.77 -1.78 7.44
C ASP A 11 -2.54 -1.60 6.10
N LEU A 12 -1.99 -2.12 5.01
CA LEU A 12 -2.56 -1.99 3.67
C LEU A 12 -2.62 -3.34 2.97
N GLU A 13 -3.67 -3.52 2.17
CA GLU A 13 -3.68 -4.56 1.13
C GLU A 13 -3.41 -3.94 -0.24
N MET A 14 -2.67 -4.65 -1.10
CA MET A 14 -2.24 -4.14 -2.41
C MET A 14 -2.38 -5.20 -3.51
N THR A 15 -2.40 -4.77 -4.76
CA THR A 15 -2.37 -5.68 -5.92
C THR A 15 -1.02 -6.41 -6.10
N GLY A 16 -0.01 -6.08 -5.30
CA GLY A 16 1.34 -6.62 -5.35
C GLY A 16 2.33 -5.80 -4.52
N LEU A 17 3.62 -6.10 -4.64
CA LEU A 17 4.65 -5.57 -3.73
C LEU A 17 5.47 -4.40 -4.32
N GLN A 18 5.23 -4.02 -5.57
CA GLN A 18 5.99 -2.99 -6.27
C GLN A 18 5.27 -1.64 -6.20
N VAL A 19 5.72 -0.77 -5.29
CA VAL A 19 5.20 0.60 -5.06
C VAL A 19 4.99 1.41 -6.35
N LYS A 20 5.82 1.20 -7.39
CA LYS A 20 5.76 1.96 -8.64
C LYS A 20 4.66 1.50 -9.61
N THR A 21 4.12 0.30 -9.44
CA THR A 21 3.21 -0.35 -10.41
C THR A 21 1.99 -1.01 -9.80
N ASP A 22 2.08 -1.42 -8.54
CA ASP A 22 0.97 -2.01 -7.81
C ASP A 22 0.14 -0.90 -7.16
N ARG A 23 -1.11 -1.22 -6.84
CA ARG A 23 -2.12 -0.28 -6.37
C ARG A 23 -2.60 -0.71 -4.98
N ILE A 24 -2.96 0.26 -4.16
CA ILE A 24 -3.62 0.01 -2.87
C ILE A 24 -5.02 -0.54 -3.17
N LEU A 25 -5.45 -1.55 -2.42
CA LEU A 25 -6.79 -2.16 -2.46
C LEU A 25 -7.59 -1.85 -1.20
N GLU A 26 -6.93 -1.77 -0.05
CA GLU A 26 -7.55 -1.48 1.23
C GLU A 26 -6.60 -0.67 2.10
N ILE A 27 -7.14 0.28 2.86
CA ILE A 27 -6.45 0.96 3.95
C ILE A 27 -7.17 0.59 5.24
N GLY A 28 -6.45 -0.04 6.16
CA GLY A 28 -6.92 -0.36 7.50
C GLY A 28 -6.11 0.39 8.55
N ALA A 29 -6.79 0.97 9.53
CA ALA A 29 -6.11 1.65 10.62
C ALA A 29 -6.88 1.61 11.94
N VAL A 30 -6.13 1.71 13.05
CA VAL A 30 -6.66 1.75 14.40
C VAL A 30 -6.00 2.87 15.19
N ARG A 31 -6.83 3.66 15.86
CA ARG A 31 -6.36 4.70 16.78
C ARG A 31 -6.14 4.10 18.16
N LEU A 32 -4.91 4.17 18.63
CA LEU A 32 -4.52 3.82 19.98
C LEU A 32 -4.35 5.10 20.79
N VAL A 33 -5.11 5.28 21.88
CA VAL A 33 -4.99 6.43 22.79
C VAL A 33 -4.75 5.94 24.21
N ASN A 34 -3.65 6.38 24.82
CA ASN A 34 -3.23 5.98 26.16
C ASN A 34 -3.23 4.45 26.36
N GLY A 35 -2.74 3.73 25.35
CA GLY A 35 -2.65 2.26 25.37
C GLY A 35 -3.98 1.53 25.19
N GLN A 36 -5.05 2.22 24.76
CA GLN A 36 -6.35 1.62 24.50
C GLN A 36 -6.79 1.85 23.05
N LEU A 37 -7.33 0.83 22.40
CA LEU A 37 -7.94 0.96 21.07
C LEU A 37 -9.20 1.81 21.22
N ARG A 38 -9.29 2.91 20.46
CA ARG A 38 -10.39 3.87 20.57
C ARG A 38 -11.26 3.93 19.34
N ASP A 39 -10.68 3.77 18.17
CA ASP A 39 -11.39 3.98 16.92
C ASP A 39 -10.73 3.20 15.78
N THR A 40 -11.50 2.93 14.73
CA THR A 40 -11.04 2.17 13.57
C THR A 40 -11.39 2.90 12.28
N PHE A 41 -10.50 2.83 11.31
CA PHE A 41 -10.72 3.32 9.96
C PHE A 41 -10.50 2.19 8.96
N GLN A 42 -11.39 2.09 7.99
CA GLN A 42 -11.31 1.11 6.93
C GLN A 42 -11.91 1.69 5.65
N THR A 43 -11.20 1.54 4.54
CA THR A 43 -11.75 1.85 3.21
C THR A 43 -11.11 0.96 2.17
N PHE A 44 -11.92 0.50 1.22
CA PHE A 44 -11.40 -0.01 -0.05
C PHE A 44 -10.92 1.13 -0.93
N VAL A 45 -10.14 0.78 -1.96
CA VAL A 45 -9.62 1.69 -2.97
C VAL A 45 -9.80 1.03 -4.34
N ASN A 46 -10.37 1.75 -5.31
CA ASN A 46 -10.44 1.25 -6.68
C ASN A 46 -9.03 1.25 -7.29
N PRO A 47 -8.49 0.08 -7.68
CA PRO A 47 -7.14 0.00 -8.24
C PRO A 47 -7.09 0.31 -9.75
N HIS A 48 -8.25 0.51 -10.40
CA HIS A 48 -8.44 0.69 -11.85
C HIS A 48 -7.77 -0.40 -12.69
N ARG A 49 -7.72 -1.61 -12.13
CA ARG A 49 -7.13 -2.78 -12.77
C ARG A 49 -7.73 -4.06 -12.23
N ARG A 50 -7.63 -5.11 -13.03
CA ARG A 50 -8.01 -6.46 -12.61
C ARG A 50 -7.15 -6.92 -11.43
N ILE A 51 -7.81 -7.48 -10.42
CA ILE A 51 -7.16 -8.17 -9.31
C ILE A 51 -6.84 -9.60 -9.75
N ASP A 52 -5.60 -10.03 -9.55
CA ASP A 52 -5.18 -11.41 -9.83
C ASP A 52 -5.83 -12.37 -8.82
N ALA A 53 -6.22 -13.56 -9.26
CA ALA A 53 -6.88 -14.56 -8.41
C ALA A 53 -6.06 -14.88 -7.15
N ARG A 54 -4.73 -14.91 -7.28
CA ARG A 54 -3.82 -15.12 -6.13
C ARG A 54 -3.93 -14.00 -5.08
N ILE A 55 -4.16 -12.75 -5.51
CA ILE A 55 -4.35 -11.63 -4.58
C ILE A 55 -5.71 -11.75 -3.90
N THR A 56 -6.76 -12.12 -4.63
CA THR A 56 -8.07 -12.40 -4.03
C THR A 56 -8.02 -13.56 -3.05
N GLU A 57 -7.28 -14.63 -3.35
CA GLU A 57 -7.08 -15.76 -2.43
C GLU A 57 -6.33 -15.33 -1.16
N LEU A 58 -5.30 -14.50 -1.31
CA LEU A 58 -4.49 -14.03 -0.18
C LEU A 58 -5.25 -13.05 0.73
N THR A 59 -5.98 -12.09 0.14
CA THR A 59 -6.55 -10.94 0.85
C THR A 59 -8.05 -11.05 1.10
N GLY A 60 -8.72 -11.97 0.40
CA GLY A 60 -10.18 -12.05 0.36
C GLY A 60 -10.85 -10.91 -0.43
N ILE A 61 -10.09 -9.94 -0.95
CA ILE A 61 -10.63 -8.79 -1.69
C ILE A 61 -10.98 -9.21 -3.11
N ARG A 62 -12.27 -9.13 -3.43
CA ARG A 62 -12.80 -9.45 -4.76
C ARG A 62 -13.00 -8.19 -5.61
N PRO A 63 -12.98 -8.29 -6.95
CA PRO A 63 -13.19 -7.16 -7.85
C PRO A 63 -14.43 -6.32 -7.52
N GLU A 64 -15.54 -6.98 -7.17
CA GLU A 64 -16.82 -6.31 -6.88
C GLU A 64 -16.77 -5.45 -5.60
N MET A 65 -15.78 -5.67 -4.73
CA MET A 65 -15.60 -4.91 -3.49
C MET A 65 -14.88 -3.57 -3.72
N VAL A 66 -14.16 -3.46 -4.84
CA VAL A 66 -13.33 -2.29 -5.16
C VAL A 66 -13.83 -1.51 -6.38
N GLU A 67 -14.80 -2.05 -7.12
CA GLU A 67 -15.33 -1.44 -8.35
C GLU A 67 -15.91 -0.04 -8.10
N ASP A 68 -16.74 0.11 -7.08
CA ASP A 68 -17.33 1.40 -6.68
C ASP A 68 -16.59 2.06 -5.50
N ALA A 69 -15.40 1.55 -5.15
CA ALA A 69 -14.63 2.09 -4.05
C ALA A 69 -14.02 3.47 -4.40
N PRO A 70 -13.70 4.31 -3.39
CA PRO A 70 -13.08 5.60 -3.63
C PRO A 70 -11.77 5.52 -4.41
N GLU A 71 -11.48 6.63 -5.11
CA GLU A 71 -10.17 6.88 -5.70
C GLU A 71 -9.07 6.90 -4.65
N ALA A 72 -7.84 6.54 -5.05
CA ALA A 72 -6.69 6.49 -4.13
C ALA A 72 -6.44 7.84 -3.43
N GLU A 73 -6.66 8.97 -4.10
CA GLU A 73 -6.55 10.30 -3.49
C GLU A 73 -7.55 10.51 -2.37
N GLU A 74 -8.82 10.16 -2.61
CA GLU A 74 -9.90 10.35 -1.65
C GLU A 74 -9.70 9.47 -0.43
N ALA A 75 -9.38 8.19 -0.65
CA ALA A 75 -9.08 7.24 0.41
C ALA A 75 -7.90 7.70 1.27
N LEU A 76 -6.82 8.19 0.65
CA LEU A 76 -5.68 8.75 1.37
C LEU A 76 -6.07 9.97 2.21
N ARG A 77 -6.86 10.90 1.66
CA ARG A 77 -7.30 12.10 2.40
C ARG A 77 -8.12 11.74 3.63
N LYS A 78 -9.09 10.83 3.48
CA LYS A 78 -9.91 10.31 4.58
C LYS A 78 -9.05 9.61 5.65
N PHE A 79 -8.08 8.81 5.22
CA PHE A 79 -7.14 8.17 6.14
C PHE A 79 -6.29 9.20 6.90
N LEU A 80 -5.78 10.24 6.25
CA LEU A 80 -4.97 11.26 6.91
C LEU A 80 -5.80 12.16 7.85
N GLU A 81 -7.06 12.43 7.51
CA GLU A 81 -8.01 13.07 8.42
C GLU A 81 -8.22 12.23 9.68
N PHE A 82 -8.45 10.93 9.53
CA PHE A 82 -8.49 10.00 10.65
C PHE A 82 -7.17 10.00 11.42
N ALA A 83 -6.03 9.85 10.75
CA ALA A 83 -4.75 9.72 11.43
C ALA A 83 -4.33 11.00 12.19
N GLY A 84 -4.77 12.17 11.73
CA GLY A 84 -4.27 13.46 12.23
C GLY A 84 -2.74 13.53 12.15
N GLU A 85 -2.11 14.10 13.16
CA GLU A 85 -0.64 14.22 13.25
C GLU A 85 0.02 13.12 14.10
N ALA A 86 -0.76 12.13 14.54
CA ALA A 86 -0.24 11.06 15.39
C ALA A 86 0.81 10.21 14.63
N PRO A 87 1.86 9.71 15.33
CA PRO A 87 2.83 8.81 14.72
C PRO A 87 2.18 7.51 14.27
N PHE A 88 2.72 6.92 13.22
CA PHE A 88 2.26 5.63 12.74
C PHE A 88 2.83 4.47 13.57
N LEU A 89 2.13 3.36 13.55
CA LEU A 89 2.55 2.08 14.08
C LEU A 89 2.27 1.04 13.00
N GLY A 90 3.21 0.15 12.74
CA GLY A 90 3.00 -0.92 11.77
C GLY A 90 3.94 -2.08 12.01
N HIS A 91 3.75 -3.17 11.29
CA HIS A 91 4.64 -4.31 11.29
C HIS A 91 5.41 -4.32 9.97
N ASN A 92 6.65 -3.82 9.95
CA ASN A 92 7.34 -3.39 8.72
C ASN A 92 6.73 -2.12 8.07
N VAL A 93 6.29 -1.17 8.90
CA VAL A 93 5.53 0.06 8.53
C VAL A 93 6.09 0.88 7.36
N ILE A 94 7.40 0.78 7.08
CA ILE A 94 8.02 1.49 5.94
C ILE A 94 7.44 1.01 4.60
N PHE A 95 6.97 -0.23 4.53
CA PHE A 95 6.36 -0.81 3.35
C PHE A 95 5.01 -0.16 3.05
N ASP A 96 4.08 -0.16 4.01
CA ASP A 96 2.77 0.50 3.89
C ASP A 96 2.93 2.00 3.62
N TYR A 97 3.80 2.65 4.40
CA TYR A 97 4.13 4.06 4.22
C TYR A 97 4.65 4.36 2.81
N SER A 98 5.39 3.45 2.17
CA SER A 98 5.91 3.68 0.82
C SER A 98 4.81 3.83 -0.23
N PHE A 99 3.73 3.05 -0.12
CA PHE A 99 2.55 3.16 -0.98
C PHE A 99 1.78 4.46 -0.71
N LEU A 100 1.52 4.77 0.57
CA LEU A 100 0.88 6.04 0.96
C LEU A 100 1.70 7.23 0.48
N LYS A 101 3.03 7.17 0.60
CA LYS A 101 3.94 8.24 0.18
C LYS A 101 3.95 8.42 -1.34
N GLN A 102 3.93 7.34 -2.11
CA GLN A 102 3.82 7.42 -3.57
C GLN A 102 2.49 8.05 -3.99
N CYS A 103 1.38 7.61 -3.39
CA CYS A 103 0.06 8.21 -3.60
C CYS A 103 0.08 9.71 -3.25
N ALA A 104 0.55 10.05 -2.06
CA ALA A 104 0.64 11.44 -1.60
C ALA A 104 1.42 12.33 -2.58
N VAL A 105 2.59 11.89 -3.04
CA VAL A 105 3.42 12.65 -3.98
C VAL A 105 2.75 12.78 -5.36
N ASN A 106 2.04 11.76 -5.83
CA ASN A 106 1.29 11.82 -7.09
C ASN A 106 0.19 12.91 -7.02
N HIS A 107 -0.48 13.02 -5.87
CA HIS A 107 -1.57 13.97 -5.63
C HIS A 107 -1.15 15.29 -4.95
N LYS A 108 0.16 15.54 -4.82
CA LYS A 108 0.71 16.75 -4.15
C LYS A 108 0.25 16.93 -2.70
N ILE A 109 0.01 15.83 -2.00
CA ILE A 109 -0.33 15.79 -0.57
C ILE A 109 0.97 15.69 0.24
N SER A 110 1.09 16.51 1.29
CA SER A 110 2.21 16.39 2.22
C SER A 110 1.98 15.18 3.14
N LEU A 111 3.01 14.35 3.28
CA LEU A 111 2.97 13.20 4.18
C LEU A 111 4.35 13.00 4.78
N GLU A 112 4.55 13.54 5.98
CA GLU A 112 5.75 13.30 6.80
C GLU A 112 5.29 12.80 8.15
N ARG A 113 5.75 11.60 8.54
CA ARG A 113 5.33 10.94 9.77
C ARG A 113 6.51 10.28 10.45
N SER A 114 6.49 10.28 11.77
CA SER A 114 7.29 9.36 12.57
C SER A 114 6.53 8.07 12.78
N ALA A 115 7.24 6.96 13.02
CA ALA A 115 6.59 5.69 13.26
C ALA A 115 7.36 4.77 14.21
N LEU A 116 6.61 3.82 14.76
CA LEU A 116 7.09 2.63 15.44
C LEU A 116 6.88 1.40 14.56
N ASP A 117 7.80 0.45 14.68
CA ASP A 117 7.82 -0.74 13.82
C ASP A 117 7.97 -1.99 14.70
N THR A 118 6.86 -2.72 14.86
CA THR A 118 6.81 -3.88 15.75
C THR A 118 7.72 -5.01 15.28
N LEU A 119 7.97 -5.14 13.97
CA LEU A 119 8.93 -6.11 13.43
C LEU A 119 10.35 -5.80 13.92
N LYS A 120 10.76 -4.52 13.87
CA LYS A 120 12.09 -4.09 14.33
C LYS A 120 12.24 -4.27 15.84
N ILE A 121 11.20 -3.94 16.60
CA ILE A 121 11.18 -4.14 18.06
C ILE A 121 11.32 -5.63 18.36
N ALA A 122 10.46 -6.47 17.76
CA ALA A 122 10.44 -7.92 17.97
C ALA A 122 11.79 -8.57 17.62
N ARG A 123 12.42 -8.22 16.50
CA ARG A 123 13.74 -8.73 16.12
C ARG A 123 14.84 -8.39 17.12
N LYS A 124 14.70 -7.27 17.83
CA LYS A 124 15.70 -6.82 18.80
C LYS A 124 15.52 -7.49 20.16
N VAL A 125 14.28 -7.68 20.61
CA VAL A 125 13.98 -8.11 22.00
C VAL A 125 13.62 -9.59 22.12
N LEU A 126 13.21 -10.25 21.03
CA LEU A 126 12.74 -11.63 21.07
C LEU A 126 13.74 -12.60 20.42
N LYS A 127 14.06 -13.69 21.12
CA LYS A 127 14.76 -14.84 20.53
C LYS A 127 13.77 -15.70 19.74
N GLU A 128 12.75 -16.22 20.42
CA GLU A 128 11.64 -16.96 19.79
C GLU A 128 10.42 -16.06 19.54
N PRO A 129 9.55 -16.39 18.58
CA PRO A 129 9.73 -17.41 17.54
C PRO A 129 10.80 -16.97 16.52
N GLU A 130 11.49 -17.90 15.87
CA GLU A 130 12.49 -17.55 14.83
C GLU A 130 11.92 -16.61 13.75
N LYS A 131 10.75 -16.96 13.21
CA LYS A 131 9.99 -16.10 12.28
C LYS A 131 9.35 -14.96 13.05
N LYS A 132 9.57 -13.73 12.59
CA LYS A 132 8.99 -12.52 13.18
C LYS A 132 7.87 -11.92 12.34
N SER A 133 7.18 -12.70 11.51
CA SER A 133 5.97 -12.21 10.82
C SER A 133 4.89 -11.86 11.83
N LEU A 134 3.94 -11.00 11.44
CA LEU A 134 2.80 -10.64 12.28
C LEU A 134 2.07 -11.91 12.75
N GLU A 135 1.76 -12.82 11.82
CA GLU A 135 1.13 -14.12 12.11
C GLU A 135 1.90 -14.92 13.17
N ALA A 136 3.22 -15.09 13.02
CA ALA A 136 4.03 -15.87 13.95
C ALA A 136 4.07 -15.22 15.35
N LEU A 137 4.14 -13.89 15.41
CA LEU A 137 4.15 -13.16 16.67
C LEU A 137 2.77 -13.14 17.34
N CYS A 138 1.69 -13.04 16.58
CA CYS A 138 0.34 -13.18 17.11
C CYS A 138 0.13 -14.57 17.70
N GLY A 139 0.56 -15.62 17.01
CA GLY A 139 0.54 -16.98 17.56
C GLY A 139 1.37 -17.12 18.84
N TYR A 140 2.55 -16.49 18.90
CA TYR A 140 3.42 -16.52 20.09
C TYR A 140 2.83 -15.77 21.30
N PHE A 141 2.20 -14.61 21.07
CA PHE A 141 1.60 -13.80 22.13
C PHE A 141 0.13 -14.14 22.40
N GLN A 142 -0.44 -15.12 21.68
CA GLN A 142 -1.85 -15.50 21.77
C GLN A 142 -2.79 -14.31 21.47
N ILE A 143 -2.46 -13.57 20.42
CA ILE A 143 -3.28 -12.47 19.90
C ILE A 143 -4.19 -13.04 18.82
N ASP A 144 -5.50 -12.83 18.97
CA ASP A 144 -6.50 -13.30 18.02
C ASP A 144 -6.45 -12.49 16.72
N ARG A 145 -6.56 -13.19 15.59
CA ARG A 145 -6.68 -12.61 14.24
C ARG A 145 -7.92 -13.18 13.57
N GLU A 146 -9.08 -12.58 13.85
CA GLU A 146 -10.38 -13.09 13.37
C GLU A 146 -10.44 -13.23 11.84
N HIS A 147 -9.98 -12.22 11.09
CA HIS A 147 -9.88 -12.27 9.63
C HIS A 147 -8.45 -11.88 9.21
N ALA A 148 -7.57 -12.88 9.10
CA ALA A 148 -6.24 -12.66 8.54
C ALA A 148 -6.35 -12.02 7.14
N HIS A 149 -5.49 -11.04 6.85
CA HIS A 149 -5.43 -10.31 5.56
C HIS A 149 -6.62 -9.39 5.28
N ARG A 150 -7.31 -8.96 6.32
CA ARG A 150 -8.07 -7.71 6.30
C ARG A 150 -7.23 -6.63 6.95
N ALA A 151 -6.98 -5.54 6.23
CA ALA A 151 -6.05 -4.51 6.66
C ALA A 151 -6.39 -3.95 8.06
N VAL A 152 -7.69 -3.77 8.37
CA VAL A 152 -8.11 -3.25 9.68
C VAL A 152 -7.81 -4.22 10.82
N ASP A 153 -7.93 -5.53 10.58
CA ASP A 153 -7.71 -6.56 11.59
C ASP A 153 -6.20 -6.79 11.80
N ASP A 154 -5.39 -6.68 10.74
CA ASP A 154 -3.93 -6.70 10.87
C ASP A 154 -3.39 -5.43 11.54
N ALA A 155 -4.02 -4.27 11.34
CA ALA A 155 -3.74 -3.05 12.11
C ALA A 155 -4.10 -3.21 13.61
N LYS A 156 -5.24 -3.83 13.95
CA LYS A 156 -5.62 -4.17 15.34
C LYS A 156 -4.59 -5.10 15.98
N ALA A 157 -4.28 -6.22 15.32
CA ALA A 157 -3.31 -7.19 15.79
C ALA A 157 -1.93 -6.56 16.00
N THR A 158 -1.52 -5.65 15.12
CA THR A 158 -0.28 -4.88 15.26
C THR A 158 -0.31 -3.95 16.49
N ALA A 159 -1.45 -3.30 16.78
CA ALA A 159 -1.61 -2.47 17.96
C ALA A 159 -1.51 -3.29 19.25
N GLU A 160 -2.17 -4.44 19.31
CA GLU A 160 -2.11 -5.36 20.43
C GLU A 160 -0.70 -5.93 20.65
N LEU A 161 -0.04 -6.36 19.57
CA LEU A 161 1.35 -6.80 19.59
C LEU A 161 2.28 -5.72 20.14
N PHE A 162 2.08 -4.46 19.73
CA PHE A 162 2.84 -3.34 20.25
C PHE A 162 2.65 -3.18 21.77
N LEU A 163 1.42 -3.23 22.27
CA LEU A 163 1.13 -3.14 23.71
C LEU A 163 1.82 -4.26 24.50
N MET A 164 1.80 -5.49 23.98
CA MET A 164 2.47 -6.64 24.59
C MET A 164 4.00 -6.46 24.63
N LEU A 165 4.59 -6.01 23.53
CA LEU A 165 6.03 -5.71 23.45
C LEU A 165 6.40 -4.56 24.39
N GLN A 166 5.59 -3.50 24.44
CA GLN A 166 5.81 -2.33 25.28
C GLN A 166 5.79 -2.72 26.76
N GLN A 167 4.75 -3.44 27.19
CA GLN A 167 4.62 -3.90 28.57
C GLN A 167 5.82 -4.73 29.02
N LYS A 168 6.33 -5.62 28.15
CA LYS A 168 7.40 -6.56 28.50
C LYS A 168 8.80 -5.94 28.43
N TYR A 169 9.07 -5.05 27.47
CA TYR A 169 10.44 -4.69 27.11
C TYR A 169 10.76 -3.19 27.19
N GLN A 170 9.77 -2.31 27.34
CA GLN A 170 10.03 -0.86 27.33
C GLN A 170 10.93 -0.39 28.48
N GLN A 171 10.84 -1.00 29.66
CA GLN A 171 11.70 -0.63 30.79
C GLN A 171 13.18 -0.95 30.52
N GLN A 172 13.44 -2.03 29.80
CA GLN A 172 14.80 -2.52 29.50
C GLN A 172 15.39 -1.80 28.28
N GLU A 173 14.56 -1.56 27.26
CA GLU A 173 14.98 -1.01 25.97
C GLU A 173 14.10 0.20 25.57
N PRO A 174 14.06 1.28 26.38
CA PRO A 174 13.12 2.39 26.18
C PRO A 174 13.28 3.09 24.82
N GLY A 175 14.49 3.11 24.27
CA GLY A 175 14.78 3.72 22.97
C GLY A 175 14.14 3.00 21.76
N LEU A 176 13.67 1.77 21.93
CA LEU A 176 12.92 1.05 20.89
C LEU A 176 11.46 1.50 20.78
N PHE A 177 10.93 2.11 21.84
CA PHE A 177 9.54 2.56 21.96
C PHE A 177 9.44 4.07 21.78
N VAL A 178 10.26 4.63 20.89
CA VAL A 178 10.23 6.02 20.46
C VAL A 178 9.97 6.08 18.96
N PRO A 179 8.90 6.77 18.50
CA PRO A 179 8.65 6.94 17.08
C PRO A 179 9.81 7.64 16.40
N LYS A 180 10.24 7.13 15.25
CA LYS A 180 11.34 7.69 14.45
C LYS A 180 10.81 8.19 13.10
N PRO A 181 11.33 9.30 12.56
CA PRO A 181 10.93 9.79 11.26
C PRO A 181 11.03 8.73 10.17
N LEU A 182 9.99 8.60 9.34
CA LEU A 182 10.02 7.73 8.17
C LEU A 182 10.62 8.47 6.99
N HIS A 183 11.73 7.95 6.47
CA HIS A 183 12.40 8.52 5.31
C HIS A 183 12.19 7.63 4.08
N TYR A 184 11.28 8.05 3.20
CA TYR A 184 11.05 7.39 1.92
C TYR A 184 10.94 8.43 0.81
N LYS A 185 11.84 8.36 -0.17
CA LYS A 185 11.90 9.31 -1.28
C LYS A 185 11.35 8.65 -2.54
N VAL A 186 10.35 9.29 -3.14
CA VAL A 186 9.73 8.86 -4.40
C VAL A 186 9.68 10.02 -5.37
N LYS A 187 9.65 9.70 -6.66
CA LYS A 187 9.40 10.67 -7.71
C LYS A 187 7.91 10.71 -7.98
N LYS A 188 7.40 11.89 -8.30
CA LYS A 188 6.04 12.05 -8.80
C LYS A 188 5.86 11.27 -10.11
N GLN A 189 4.81 10.46 -10.16
CA GLN A 189 4.33 9.86 -11.39
C GLN A 189 3.21 10.72 -11.95
N GLY A 190 3.34 11.14 -13.21
CA GLY A 190 2.29 11.87 -13.91
C GLY A 190 1.37 10.91 -14.68
N PRO A 191 0.13 11.32 -14.97
CA PRO A 191 -0.77 10.54 -15.81
C PRO A 191 -0.20 10.40 -17.22
N LEU A 192 -0.56 9.32 -17.91
CA LEU A 192 -0.18 9.12 -19.32
C LEU A 192 -0.51 10.34 -20.18
N THR A 193 0.27 10.56 -21.24
CA THR A 193 -0.03 11.64 -22.18
C THR A 193 -1.10 11.21 -23.19
N PRO A 194 -1.81 12.17 -23.84
CA PRO A 194 -2.74 11.85 -24.94
C PRO A 194 -2.07 11.09 -26.09
N ALA A 195 -0.79 11.38 -26.38
CA ALA A 195 -0.02 10.64 -27.39
C ALA A 195 0.17 9.18 -26.97
N GLN A 196 0.66 8.94 -25.75
CA GLN A 196 0.83 7.58 -25.22
C GLN A 196 -0.48 6.80 -25.19
N LYS A 197 -1.61 7.47 -24.86
CA LYS A 197 -2.93 6.85 -24.88
C LYS A 197 -3.33 6.40 -26.29
N ARG A 198 -3.13 7.26 -27.30
CA ARG A 198 -3.41 6.92 -28.70
C ARG A 198 -2.53 5.76 -29.17
N ASP A 199 -1.23 5.83 -28.88
CA ASP A 199 -0.27 4.80 -29.29
C ASP A 199 -0.62 3.43 -28.68
N LEU A 200 -0.92 3.38 -27.39
CA LEU A 200 -1.36 2.15 -26.72
C LEU A 200 -2.66 1.61 -27.33
N ASN A 201 -3.68 2.46 -27.54
CA ASN A 201 -4.93 2.02 -28.16
C ASN A 201 -4.71 1.44 -29.56
N HIS A 202 -3.89 2.11 -30.39
CA HIS A 202 -3.56 1.62 -31.73
C HIS A 202 -2.86 0.27 -31.67
N LEU A 203 -1.87 0.11 -30.78
CA LEU A 203 -1.16 -1.14 -30.58
C LEU A 203 -2.07 -2.27 -30.09
N MET A 204 -2.98 -1.96 -29.17
CA MET A 204 -3.95 -2.92 -28.64
C MET A 204 -4.87 -3.44 -29.73
N ILE A 205 -5.41 -2.55 -30.56
CA ILE A 205 -6.31 -2.92 -31.66
C ILE A 205 -5.56 -3.74 -32.71
N TYR A 206 -4.39 -3.27 -33.14
CA TYR A 206 -3.62 -3.92 -34.20
C TYR A 206 -3.15 -5.32 -33.82
N HIS A 207 -2.61 -5.48 -32.60
CA HIS A 207 -2.10 -6.77 -32.11
C HIS A 207 -3.16 -7.60 -31.37
N ARG A 208 -4.40 -7.10 -31.26
CA ARG A 208 -5.51 -7.73 -30.51
C ARG A 208 -5.14 -8.09 -29.07
N ILE A 209 -4.54 -7.13 -28.37
CA ILE A 209 -4.08 -7.29 -26.98
C ILE A 209 -5.18 -6.84 -26.02
N GLU A 210 -5.59 -7.73 -25.13
CA GLU A 210 -6.45 -7.39 -23.99
C GLU A 210 -5.60 -6.89 -22.82
N PHE A 211 -5.98 -5.74 -22.25
CA PHE A 211 -5.33 -5.19 -21.06
C PHE A 211 -6.18 -5.34 -19.82
N ASN A 212 -5.52 -5.77 -18.76
CA ASN A 212 -6.10 -5.93 -17.43
C ASN A 212 -6.02 -4.64 -16.59
N ILE A 213 -5.89 -3.47 -17.23
CA ILE A 213 -5.75 -2.16 -16.58
C ILE A 213 -6.47 -1.10 -17.40
N GLU A 214 -7.17 -0.20 -16.73
CA GLU A 214 -7.81 0.94 -17.39
C GLU A 214 -6.75 1.90 -17.87
N LEU A 215 -6.76 2.24 -19.16
CA LEU A 215 -5.71 3.05 -19.77
C LEU A 215 -5.56 4.42 -19.11
N ASP A 216 -6.66 5.02 -18.65
CA ASP A 216 -6.65 6.34 -18.00
C ASP A 216 -6.01 6.32 -16.60
N SER A 217 -5.87 5.15 -15.99
CA SER A 217 -5.18 4.97 -14.70
C SER A 217 -3.65 4.84 -14.84
N LEU A 218 -3.13 4.75 -16.07
CA LEU A 218 -1.72 4.55 -16.31
C LEU A 218 -0.92 5.82 -16.07
N THR A 219 0.24 5.64 -15.44
CA THR A 219 1.26 6.68 -15.41
C THR A 219 2.04 6.72 -16.72
N LYS A 220 2.69 7.85 -17.02
CA LYS A 220 3.58 7.98 -18.21
C LYS A 220 4.62 6.86 -18.27
N SER A 221 5.21 6.51 -17.12
CA SER A 221 6.26 5.50 -17.02
C SER A 221 5.73 4.07 -17.14
N GLU A 222 4.49 3.80 -16.75
CA GLU A 222 3.83 2.53 -17.04
C GLU A 222 3.51 2.42 -18.53
N ALA A 223 2.89 3.46 -19.10
CA ALA A 223 2.56 3.50 -20.52
C ALA A 223 3.78 3.29 -21.41
N SER A 224 4.90 3.98 -21.16
CA SER A 224 6.15 3.76 -21.89
C SER A 224 6.64 2.31 -21.79
N ARG A 225 6.69 1.73 -20.59
CA ARG A 225 7.13 0.34 -20.40
C ARG A 225 6.21 -0.66 -21.11
N MET A 226 4.92 -0.39 -21.14
CA MET A 226 3.95 -1.23 -21.84
C MET A 226 4.16 -1.15 -23.36
N ILE A 227 4.30 0.05 -23.92
CA ILE A 227 4.61 0.26 -25.33
C ILE A 227 5.90 -0.48 -25.71
N ASP A 228 6.97 -0.29 -24.94
CA ASP A 228 8.26 -0.94 -25.18
C ASP A 228 8.15 -2.47 -25.15
N LYS A 229 7.36 -3.01 -24.21
CA LYS A 229 7.11 -4.45 -24.10
C LYS A 229 6.30 -4.98 -25.30
N ILE A 230 5.30 -4.24 -25.76
CA ILE A 230 4.53 -4.61 -26.95
C ILE A 230 5.44 -4.64 -28.16
N TYR A 231 6.27 -3.62 -28.37
CA TYR A 231 7.23 -3.58 -29.48
C TYR A 231 8.22 -4.74 -29.44
N ALA A 232 8.73 -5.08 -28.26
CA ALA A 232 9.65 -6.21 -28.10
C ALA A 232 9.00 -7.56 -28.41
N GLN A 233 7.71 -7.72 -28.09
CA GLN A 233 7.01 -9.01 -28.21
C GLN A 233 6.31 -9.20 -29.57
N TYR A 234 5.74 -8.13 -30.13
CA TYR A 234 4.86 -8.19 -31.31
C TYR A 234 5.38 -7.36 -32.50
N GLY A 235 6.46 -6.60 -32.32
CA GLY A 235 6.97 -5.67 -33.32
C GLY A 235 6.24 -4.33 -33.34
N ARG A 236 6.68 -3.43 -34.21
CA ARG A 236 6.02 -2.15 -34.47
C ARG A 236 4.91 -2.32 -35.50
N ILE A 237 3.93 -1.41 -35.48
CA ILE A 237 2.96 -1.29 -36.57
C ILE A 237 3.73 -0.76 -37.80
N PRO A 238 3.64 -1.42 -38.97
CA PRO A 238 4.23 -0.90 -40.20
C PRO A 238 3.65 0.49 -40.52
N GLU A 239 4.50 1.44 -40.92
CA GLU A 239 4.01 2.68 -41.51
C GLU A 239 3.19 2.31 -42.74
N GLN A 240 1.94 2.80 -42.85
CA GLN A 240 1.23 2.69 -44.12
C GLN A 240 2.05 3.46 -45.16
N GLU A 241 2.62 2.76 -46.13
CA GLU A 241 3.12 3.41 -47.35
C GLU A 241 1.98 4.27 -47.88
N GLY A 242 2.24 5.57 -48.02
CA GLY A 242 1.26 6.52 -48.51
C GLY A 242 0.63 5.99 -49.79
N SER A 243 -0.70 5.92 -49.81
CA SER A 243 -1.47 5.81 -51.04
C SER A 243 -1.39 7.13 -51.79
N ASP A 244 -0.21 7.47 -52.31
CA ASP A 244 -0.02 8.42 -53.40
C ASP A 244 0.14 7.60 -54.68
N ASN A 245 -0.98 7.08 -55.16
CA ASN A 245 -1.18 6.65 -56.54
C ASN A 245 -2.67 6.78 -56.84
N VAL A 246 -3.08 7.97 -57.29
CA VAL A 246 -3.73 8.30 -58.58
C VAL A 246 -4.22 9.75 -58.50
#